data_AF-A0A3A9K085-F1
#
_entry.id   AF-A0A3A9K085-F1
#
_cell.length_a   1.000
_cell.length_b   1.000
_cell.length_c   1.000
_cell.angle_alpha   90.00
_cell.angle_beta   90.00
_cell.angle_gamma   90.00
#
_symmetry.space_group_name_H-M   'P 1'
#
loop_
_entity.id
_entity.type
_entity.pdbx_description
1 polymer ?
#
loop_
_entity_poly.entity_id
_entity_poly.type
_entity_poly.pdbx_seq_one_letter_code
_entity_poly.pdbx_strand_id
1 'polypeptide(L)'
;MTDAWLLQAVIFATVIIGTYLHHKRKLPPPLPPMPRGTNRTEILFRTWPIWVGATAFTLLNAAVLMVQGSPWKVTGAFTLWGSKLADQMGFDPVSWSYWGEQEPVHELTDSVFTSSISVLNFGIITCALLTMALAGLFRFAKITIRMAGITC
;
A
#
# COMPACT_ATOMS: atom_id res chain seq x y z
N MET A 1 12.51 -14.88 28.83
CA MET A 1 11.48 -14.12 28.09
C MET A 1 11.76 -12.60 28.06
N THR A 2 12.56 -12.07 28.99
CA THR A 2 12.95 -10.65 29.07
C THR A 2 14.10 -10.26 28.12
N ASP A 3 15.00 -11.18 27.78
CA ASP A 3 16.20 -10.86 26.97
C ASP A 3 15.88 -10.54 25.51
N ALA A 4 14.82 -11.14 24.95
CA ALA A 4 14.40 -10.90 23.57
C ALA A 4 13.89 -9.45 23.35
N TRP A 5 13.22 -8.87 24.35
CA TRP A 5 12.72 -7.49 24.29
C TRP A 5 13.87 -6.48 24.35
N LEU A 6 14.89 -6.76 25.16
CA LEU A 6 16.10 -5.93 25.24
C LEU A 6 16.87 -5.94 23.92
N LEU A 7 17.06 -7.12 23.33
CA LEU A 7 17.71 -7.25 22.02
C LEU A 7 16.95 -6.46 20.94
N GLN A 8 15.62 -6.59 20.89
CA GLN A 8 14.78 -5.85 19.94
C GLN A 8 14.84 -4.34 20.17
N ALA A 9 14.80 -3.89 21.42
CA ALA A 9 14.91 -2.47 21.77
C ALA A 9 16.27 -1.89 21.34
N VAL A 10 17.38 -2.63 21.54
CA VAL A 10 18.73 -2.22 21.12
C VAL A 10 18.84 -2.13 19.61
N ILE A 11 18.27 -3.10 18.87
CA ILE A 11 18.25 -3.08 17.40
C ILE A 11 17.49 -1.84 16.91
N PHE A 12 16.28 -1.58 17.43
CA PHE A 12 15.51 -0.40 17.03
C PHE A 12 16.22 0.90 17.40
N ALA A 13 16.79 1.00 18.60
CA ALA A 13 17.55 2.18 19.01
C ALA A 13 18.73 2.45 18.07
N THR A 14 19.45 1.40 17.67
CA THR A 14 20.60 1.51 16.74
C THR A 14 20.15 2.00 15.36
N VAL A 15 19.06 1.45 14.82
CA VAL A 15 18.51 1.88 13.52
C VAL A 15 18.02 3.33 13.59
N ILE A 16 17.32 3.72 14.66
CA ILE A 16 16.82 5.09 14.85
C ILE A 16 18.00 6.07 14.96
N ILE A 17 19.00 5.77 15.78
CA ILE A 17 20.18 6.63 15.96
C ILE A 17 20.96 6.74 14.64
N GLY A 18 21.19 5.61 13.96
CA GLY A 18 21.88 5.59 12.67
C GLY A 18 21.16 6.43 11.61
N THR A 19 19.82 6.28 11.52
CA THR A 19 18.99 7.04 10.58
C THR A 19 18.97 8.53 10.92
N TYR A 20 18.83 8.87 12.21
CA TYR A 20 18.80 10.25 12.68
C TYR A 20 20.12 10.99 12.41
N LEU A 21 21.25 10.33 12.66
CA LEU A 21 22.58 10.87 12.37
C LEU A 21 22.80 11.04 10.87
N HIS A 22 22.33 10.10 10.04
CA HIS A 22 22.40 10.22 8.59
C HIS A 22 21.53 11.37 8.06
N HIS A 23 20.31 11.51 8.59
CA HIS A 23 19.40 12.58 8.17
C HIS A 23 19.93 13.97 8.55
N LYS A 24 20.57 14.11 9.72
CA LYS A 24 21.25 15.36 10.10
C LYS A 24 22.37 15.77 9.15
N ARG A 25 23.01 14.82 8.45
CA ARG A 25 24.05 15.12 7.45
C ARG A 25 23.48 15.57 6.11
N LYS A 26 22.20 15.30 5.84
CA LYS A 26 21.53 15.63 4.60
C LYS A 26 20.35 16.56 4.88
N LEU A 27 20.63 17.83 5.11
CA LEU A 27 19.59 18.85 5.14
C LEU A 27 18.99 18.96 3.74
N PRO A 28 17.69 18.64 3.53
CA PRO A 28 17.07 18.85 2.25
C PRO A 28 17.08 20.36 1.92
N PRO A 29 17.33 20.73 0.66
CA PRO A 29 17.21 22.12 0.24
C PRO A 29 15.81 22.64 0.59
N PRO A 30 15.68 23.91 1.02
CA PRO A 30 14.39 24.48 1.37
C PRO A 30 13.41 24.31 0.21
N LEU A 31 12.30 23.63 0.47
CA LEU A 31 11.29 23.34 -0.55
C LEU A 31 10.78 24.68 -1.12
N PRO A 32 10.70 24.83 -2.46
CA PRO A 32 10.16 26.04 -3.05
C PRO A 32 8.73 26.28 -2.52
N PRO A 33 8.35 27.54 -2.25
CA PRO A 33 7.01 27.87 -1.80
C PRO A 33 6.01 27.35 -2.82
N MET A 34 5.06 26.52 -2.36
CA MET A 34 4.08 25.89 -3.21
C MET A 34 3.30 26.97 -3.99
N PRO A 35 3.17 26.85 -5.32
CA PRO A 35 2.38 27.78 -6.11
C PRO A 35 0.95 27.83 -5.56
N ARG A 36 0.51 29.03 -5.15
CA ARG A 36 -0.90 29.30 -4.85
C ARG A 36 -1.56 29.71 -6.15
N GLY A 37 -2.05 28.75 -6.92
CA GLY A 37 -2.98 29.09 -7.99
C GLY A 37 -4.41 29.24 -7.43
N THR A 38 -5.17 30.01 -8.19
CA THR A 38 -6.50 30.53 -7.86
C THR A 38 -7.55 30.00 -8.86
N ASN A 39 -7.39 28.78 -9.36
CA ASN A 39 -8.31 28.18 -10.35
C ASN A 39 -9.27 27.15 -9.74
N ARG A 40 -10.46 27.00 -10.33
CA ARG A 40 -11.49 26.04 -9.90
C ARG A 40 -11.05 24.57 -9.97
N THR A 41 -10.14 24.25 -10.88
CA THR A 41 -9.49 22.93 -11.00
C THR A 41 -8.52 22.66 -9.85
N GLU A 42 -7.96 23.71 -9.24
CA GLU A 42 -7.12 23.54 -8.05
C GLU A 42 -7.95 23.27 -6.80
N ILE A 43 -9.20 23.71 -6.67
CA ILE A 43 -10.00 23.37 -5.48
C ILE A 43 -10.23 21.84 -5.38
N LEU A 44 -10.33 21.16 -6.52
CA LEU A 44 -10.50 19.70 -6.57
C LEU A 44 -9.18 18.94 -6.35
N PHE A 45 -8.05 19.48 -6.83
CA PHE A 45 -6.75 18.78 -6.86
C PHE A 45 -5.63 19.41 -6.00
N ARG A 46 -5.89 20.50 -5.26
CA ARG A 46 -4.94 21.15 -4.34
C ARG A 46 -4.77 20.30 -3.09
N THR A 47 -3.73 20.59 -2.31
CA THR A 47 -3.45 19.97 -1.00
C THR A 47 -4.68 19.99 -0.10
N TRP A 48 -5.47 18.91 -0.12
CA TRP A 48 -6.56 18.70 0.80
C TRP A 48 -5.98 18.74 2.22
N PRO A 49 -6.65 19.40 3.18
CA PRO A 49 -6.19 19.38 4.56
C PRO A 49 -6.05 17.92 5.05
N ILE A 50 -4.98 17.64 5.79
CA ILE A 50 -4.65 16.28 6.26
C ILE A 50 -5.83 15.64 7.00
N TRP A 51 -6.58 16.44 7.76
CA TRP A 51 -7.76 15.97 8.49
C TRP A 51 -8.86 15.43 7.57
N VAL A 52 -9.04 15.98 6.36
CA VAL A 52 -10.05 15.49 5.43
C VAL A 52 -9.69 14.09 4.92
N GLY A 53 -8.42 13.90 4.55
CA GLY A 53 -7.91 12.58 4.16
C GLY A 53 -8.03 11.56 5.29
N ALA A 54 -7.69 11.95 6.53
CA ALA A 54 -7.82 11.10 7.70
C ALA A 54 -9.28 10.71 7.95
N THR A 55 -10.21 11.67 7.97
CA THR A 55 -11.64 11.40 8.21
C THR A 55 -12.23 10.50 7.11
N ALA A 56 -11.96 10.80 5.84
CA ALA A 56 -12.44 9.97 4.72
C ALA A 56 -11.91 8.53 4.81
N PHE A 57 -10.62 8.37 5.11
CA PHE A 57 -9.99 7.06 5.27
C PHE A 57 -10.59 6.29 6.46
N THR A 58 -10.82 6.94 7.60
CA THR A 58 -11.46 6.32 8.77
C THR A 58 -12.88 5.86 8.45
N LEU A 59 -13.69 6.70 7.81
CA LEU A 59 -15.06 6.33 7.43
C LEU A 59 -15.09 5.16 6.46
N LEU A 60 -14.19 5.13 5.47
CA LEU A 60 -14.11 4.03 4.52
C LEU A 60 -13.71 2.73 5.20
N ASN A 61 -12.73 2.75 6.11
CA ASN A 61 -12.34 1.56 6.87
C ASN A 61 -13.47 1.07 7.79
N ALA A 62 -14.20 1.99 8.44
CA ALA A 62 -15.37 1.64 9.24
C ALA A 62 -16.45 0.98 8.39
N ALA A 63 -16.71 1.48 7.18
CA ALA A 63 -17.64 0.88 6.23
C ALA A 63 -17.18 -0.52 5.79
N VAL A 64 -15.89 -0.71 5.50
CA VAL A 64 -15.33 -2.04 5.16
C VAL A 64 -15.52 -3.02 6.32
N LEU A 65 -15.23 -2.61 7.55
CA LEU A 65 -15.44 -3.45 8.72
C LEU A 65 -16.92 -3.83 8.90
N MET A 66 -17.83 -2.89 8.63
CA MET A 66 -19.27 -3.12 8.74
C MET A 66 -19.79 -4.11 7.68
N VAL A 67 -19.22 -4.09 6.47
CA VAL A 67 -19.63 -4.97 5.36
C VAL A 67 -18.94 -6.34 5.41
N GLN A 68 -17.61 -6.37 5.64
CA GLN A 68 -16.80 -7.60 5.60
C GLN A 68 -16.63 -8.28 6.95
N GLY A 69 -16.92 -7.59 8.07
CA GLY A 69 -16.69 -8.12 9.43
C GLY A 69 -15.22 -8.31 9.81
N SER A 70 -14.29 -8.03 8.89
CA SER A 70 -12.85 -8.20 9.05
C SER A 70 -12.10 -6.95 8.57
N PRO A 71 -10.89 -6.68 9.07
CA PRO A 71 -10.10 -5.53 8.62
C PRO A 71 -9.69 -5.71 7.15
N TRP A 72 -9.50 -4.59 6.44
CA TRP A 72 -9.06 -4.62 5.05
C TRP A 72 -7.72 -5.36 4.89
N LYS A 73 -7.73 -6.41 4.06
CA LYS A 73 -6.54 -7.22 3.71
C LYS A 73 -6.09 -6.90 2.27
N VAL A 74 -4.82 -6.56 2.09
CA VAL A 74 -4.21 -6.38 0.75
C VAL A 74 -3.36 -7.59 0.37
N THR A 75 -2.53 -8.08 1.30
CA THR A 75 -1.62 -9.21 1.06
C THR A 75 -2.35 -10.48 0.63
N GLY A 76 -3.50 -10.77 1.23
CA GLY A 76 -4.30 -11.96 0.89
C GLY A 76 -4.73 -12.01 -0.57
N ALA A 77 -5.03 -10.85 -1.19
CA ALA A 77 -5.40 -10.79 -2.61
C ALA A 77 -4.23 -11.21 -3.52
N PHE A 78 -3.01 -10.77 -3.22
CA PHE A 78 -1.83 -11.14 -3.99
C PHE A 78 -1.50 -12.62 -3.85
N THR A 79 -1.65 -13.18 -2.65
CA THR A 79 -1.47 -14.62 -2.43
C THR A 79 -2.50 -15.43 -3.22
N LEU A 80 -3.76 -14.99 -3.29
CA LEU A 80 -4.83 -15.64 -4.04
C LEU A 80 -4.61 -15.58 -5.56
N TRP A 81 -4.20 -14.42 -6.10
CA TRP A 81 -3.88 -14.32 -7.53
C TRP A 81 -2.61 -15.10 -7.88
N GLY A 82 -1.61 -15.06 -7.01
CA GLY A 82 -0.37 -15.81 -7.16
C GLY A 82 -0.58 -17.32 -7.11
N SER A 83 -1.41 -17.81 -6.18
CA SER A 83 -1.75 -19.24 -6.10
C SER A 83 -2.53 -19.69 -7.33
N LYS A 84 -3.50 -18.90 -7.82
CA LYS A 84 -4.22 -19.22 -9.06
C LYS A 84 -3.31 -19.22 -10.30
N LEU A 85 -2.34 -18.31 -10.38
CA LEU A 85 -1.34 -18.34 -11.45
C LEU A 85 -0.44 -19.58 -11.34
N ALA A 86 -0.06 -19.98 -10.12
CA ALA A 86 0.72 -21.18 -9.88
C ALA A 86 -0.05 -22.46 -10.25
N ASP A 87 -1.35 -22.51 -9.94
CA ASP A 87 -2.28 -23.58 -10.35
C ASP A 87 -2.35 -23.69 -11.89
N GLN A 88 -2.47 -22.57 -12.59
CA GLN A 88 -2.42 -22.53 -14.06
C GLN A 88 -1.06 -22.96 -14.64
N MET A 89 0.03 -22.78 -13.89
CA MET A 89 1.37 -23.25 -14.25
C MET A 89 1.62 -24.73 -13.89
N GLY A 90 0.64 -25.41 -13.29
CA GLY A 90 0.71 -26.83 -12.95
C GLY A 90 1.30 -27.14 -11.57
N PHE A 91 1.45 -26.14 -10.71
CA PHE A 91 1.73 -26.37 -9.29
C PHE A 91 0.43 -26.65 -8.54
N ASP A 92 0.48 -27.42 -7.45
CA ASP A 92 -0.69 -27.70 -6.60
C ASP A 92 -0.67 -26.83 -5.33
N PRO A 93 -1.21 -25.60 -5.37
CA PRO A 93 -1.28 -24.73 -4.21
C PRO A 93 -2.30 -25.19 -3.16
N VAL A 94 -3.22 -26.12 -3.50
CA VAL A 94 -4.18 -26.67 -2.53
C VAL A 94 -3.45 -27.50 -1.48
N SER A 95 -2.35 -28.15 -1.86
CA SER A 95 -1.48 -28.89 -0.94
C SER A 95 -0.66 -28.02 0.02
N TRP A 96 -0.63 -26.69 -0.16
CA TRP A 96 0.18 -25.81 0.68
C TRP A 96 -0.49 -25.57 2.04
N SER A 97 0.29 -25.70 3.12
CA SER A 97 -0.16 -25.50 4.51
C SER A 97 -0.89 -24.16 4.75
N TYR A 98 -0.56 -23.12 3.98
CA TYR A 98 -1.23 -21.81 4.00
C TYR A 98 -2.74 -21.89 3.69
N TRP A 99 -3.12 -22.76 2.75
CA TRP A 99 -4.51 -22.92 2.30
C TRP A 99 -5.25 -24.07 3.00
N GLY A 100 -4.52 -25.03 3.56
CA GLY A 100 -5.09 -26.17 4.29
C GLY A 100 -5.42 -25.88 5.76
N GLU A 101 -4.67 -25.02 6.46
CA GLU A 101 -4.82 -24.83 7.92
C GLU A 101 -5.29 -23.44 8.36
N GLN A 102 -5.15 -22.39 7.53
CA GLN A 102 -5.23 -21.00 8.00
C GLN A 102 -6.30 -20.15 7.30
N GLU A 103 -6.58 -20.39 6.02
CA GLU A 103 -7.61 -19.68 5.25
C GLU A 103 -8.48 -20.71 4.51
N PRO A 104 -9.81 -20.51 4.37
CA PRO A 104 -10.70 -21.52 3.79
C PRO A 104 -10.30 -21.87 2.35
N VAL A 105 -10.10 -23.17 2.07
CA VAL A 105 -9.87 -23.71 0.70
C VAL A 105 -10.92 -23.25 -0.33
N HIS A 106 -12.10 -22.84 0.14
CA HIS A 106 -13.18 -22.30 -0.69
C HIS A 106 -12.74 -21.04 -1.48
N GLU A 107 -11.85 -20.22 -0.91
CA GLU A 107 -11.36 -19.01 -1.58
C GLU A 107 -10.44 -19.30 -2.78
N LEU A 108 -9.79 -20.48 -2.84
CA LEU A 108 -9.03 -20.87 -4.04
C LEU A 108 -9.93 -21.43 -5.14
N THR A 109 -10.97 -22.16 -4.77
CA THR A 109 -11.86 -22.81 -5.73
C THR A 109 -12.84 -21.82 -6.35
N ASP A 110 -13.23 -20.78 -5.61
CA ASP A 110 -14.14 -19.76 -6.11
C ASP A 110 -13.47 -18.75 -7.04
N SER A 111 -14.28 -18.12 -7.89
CA SER A 111 -13.83 -17.07 -8.80
C SER A 111 -13.18 -15.92 -8.03
N VAL A 112 -12.19 -15.28 -8.65
CA VAL A 112 -11.48 -14.09 -8.12
C VAL A 112 -12.44 -12.94 -7.79
N PHE A 113 -13.66 -12.97 -8.34
CA PHE A 113 -14.73 -12.00 -8.10
C PHE A 113 -15.70 -12.39 -6.98
N THR A 114 -15.67 -13.63 -6.49
CA THR A 114 -16.51 -14.08 -5.36
C THR A 114 -15.85 -13.74 -4.02
N SER A 115 -14.52 -13.69 -3.97
CA SER A 115 -13.79 -13.26 -2.76
C SER A 115 -13.92 -11.75 -2.54
N SER A 116 -14.49 -11.37 -1.40
CA SER A 116 -14.69 -9.98 -0.99
C SER A 116 -13.37 -9.19 -0.89
N ILE A 117 -12.27 -9.87 -0.53
CA ILE A 117 -10.94 -9.27 -0.43
C ILE A 117 -10.43 -8.84 -1.81
N SER A 118 -10.60 -9.68 -2.82
CA SER A 118 -10.14 -9.43 -4.18
C SER A 118 -10.93 -8.29 -4.86
N VAL A 119 -12.26 -8.30 -4.74
CA VAL A 119 -13.13 -7.26 -5.32
C VAL A 119 -12.82 -5.87 -4.73
N LEU A 120 -12.61 -5.78 -3.42
CA LEU A 120 -12.25 -4.53 -2.75
C LEU A 120 -10.92 -3.98 -3.29
N ASN A 121 -9.91 -4.83 -3.45
CA ASN A 121 -8.61 -4.42 -4.01
C ASN A 121 -8.73 -3.98 -5.48
N PHE A 122 -9.52 -4.66 -6.32
CA PHE A 122 -9.82 -4.22 -7.69
C PHE A 122 -10.53 -2.85 -7.72
N GLY A 123 -11.48 -2.62 -6.83
CA GLY A 123 -12.16 -1.32 -6.70
C GLY A 123 -11.19 -0.19 -6.38
N ILE A 124 -10.24 -0.44 -5.49
CA ILE A 124 -9.21 0.56 -5.12
C ILE A 124 -8.27 0.82 -6.29
N ILE A 125 -7.80 -0.23 -6.98
CA ILE A 125 -6.92 -0.10 -8.16
C ILE A 125 -7.61 0.71 -9.26
N THR A 126 -8.86 0.40 -9.59
CA THR A 126 -9.61 1.10 -10.63
C THR A 126 -9.88 2.56 -10.24
N CYS A 127 -10.24 2.84 -8.98
CA CYS A 127 -10.41 4.20 -8.49
C CYS A 127 -9.12 5.01 -8.53
N ALA A 128 -7.99 4.41 -8.14
CA ALA A 128 -6.68 5.06 -8.20
C ALA A 128 -6.30 5.42 -9.63
N LEU A 129 -6.48 4.49 -10.57
CA LEU A 129 -6.25 4.73 -12.00
C LEU A 129 -7.16 5.83 -12.56
N LEU A 130 -8.44 5.81 -12.21
CA LEU A 130 -9.40 6.85 -12.61
C LEU A 130 -9.01 8.22 -12.06
N THR A 131 -8.59 8.28 -10.79
CA THR A 131 -8.15 9.52 -10.14
C THR A 131 -6.89 10.06 -10.81
N MET A 132 -5.91 9.20 -11.11
CA MET A 132 -4.69 9.60 -11.83
C MET A 132 -4.99 10.07 -13.27
N ALA A 133 -5.95 9.43 -13.95
CA ALA A 133 -6.42 9.83 -15.28
C ALA A 133 -7.04 11.24 -15.23
N LEU A 134 -7.94 11.47 -14.26
CA LEU A 134 -8.64 12.73 -14.10
C LEU A 134 -7.71 13.86 -13.64
N ALA A 135 -6.72 13.54 -12.81
CA ALA A 135 -5.70 14.49 -12.36
C ALA A 135 -4.65 14.79 -13.44
N GLY A 136 -4.67 14.11 -14.59
CA GLY A 136 -3.67 14.26 -15.65
C GLY A 136 -2.26 13.83 -15.21
N LEU A 137 -2.15 12.98 -14.18
CA LEU A 137 -0.90 12.55 -13.56
C LEU A 137 -0.29 11.31 -14.22
N PHE A 138 -0.85 10.84 -15.34
CA PHE A 138 -0.24 9.78 -16.16
C PHE A 138 1.07 10.27 -16.79
N ARG A 139 2.16 10.15 -16.03
CA ARG A 139 3.53 10.36 -16.52
C ARG A 139 4.22 9.02 -16.63
N PHE A 140 4.47 8.59 -17.85
CA PHE A 140 5.44 7.54 -18.13
C PHE A 140 6.85 8.12 -17.94
N ALA A 141 7.31 8.14 -16.69
CA ALA A 141 8.67 8.57 -16.40
C ALA A 141 9.65 7.48 -16.91
N LYS A 142 10.49 7.82 -17.89
CA LYS A 142 11.66 7.00 -18.22
C LYS A 142 12.62 7.07 -17.04
N ILE A 143 12.66 6.02 -16.24
CA ILE A 143 13.63 5.90 -15.14
C ILE A 143 15.02 5.79 -15.77
N THR A 144 15.74 6.90 -15.81
CA THR A 144 17.12 6.92 -16.27
C THR A 144 17.98 6.43 -15.11
N ILE A 145 18.54 5.22 -15.24
CA ILE A 145 19.36 4.51 -14.24
C ILE A 145 20.51 5.39 -13.68
N ARG A 146 20.91 6.42 -14.41
CA ARG A 146 22.00 7.37 -14.06
C ARG A 146 21.73 8.24 -12.83
N MET A 147 20.49 8.39 -12.36
CA MET A 147 20.17 9.23 -11.18
C MET A 147 20.25 8.47 -9.84
N ALA A 148 20.44 7.15 -9.85
CA ALA A 148 20.54 6.35 -8.62
C ALA A 148 21.84 6.58 -7.83
N GLY A 149 22.87 7.18 -8.42
CA GLY A 149 24.17 7.40 -7.78
C GLY A 149 24.36 8.74 -7.05
N ILE A 150 23.47 9.73 -7.25
CA ILE A 150 23.74 11.13 -6.80
C ILE A 150 22.96 11.49 -5.51
N THR A 151 21.99 10.69 -5.10
CA THR A 151 21.20 10.93 -3.87
C THR A 151 21.56 10.02 -2.68
N CYS A 152 22.53 9.10 -2.84
CA CYS A 152 23.07 8.31 -1.72
C CYS A 152 24.06 9.08 -0.86
#